data_AF-A0AAU7F6N9-F1
#
_entry.id   AF-A0AAU7F6N9-F1
#
_cell.length_a   1.000
_cell.length_b   1.000
_cell.length_c   1.000
_cell.angle_alpha   90.00
_cell.angle_beta   90.00
_cell.angle_gamma   90.00
#
_symmetry.space_group_name_H-M   'P 1'
#
loop_
_entity.id
_entity.type
_entity.pdbx_description
1 polymer ?
#
loop_
_entity_poly.entity_id
_entity_poly.type
_entity_poly.pdbx_seq_one_letter_code
_entity_poly.pdbx_strand_id
1 'polypeptide(L)'
;MEIVLLLVVVTVPIWLNVKATLLVFRDAFSEKTQKITQLIFVWFLPLVGAIVVLAIHRQEEKSSGTYPSEKDPGEDFGLSGSSIKNITKIIDGD
;
A
#
# COMPACT_ATOMS: atom_id res chain seq x y z
N MET A 1 14.27 14.13 9.62
CA MET A 1 12.93 14.26 8.98
C MET A 1 12.01 13.10 9.32
N GLU A 2 12.51 11.86 9.34
CA GLU A 2 11.72 10.65 9.63
C GLU A 2 10.93 10.70 10.94
N ILE A 3 11.55 11.15 12.04
CA ILE A 3 10.89 11.27 13.36
C ILE A 3 9.70 12.25 13.30
N VAL A 4 9.88 13.38 12.60
CA VAL A 4 8.81 14.39 12.45
C VAL A 4 7.65 13.79 11.65
N LEU A 5 7.95 13.05 10.58
CA LEU A 5 6.96 12.40 9.76
C LEU A 5 6.19 11.33 10.55
N LEU A 6 6.89 10.52 11.35
CA LEU A 6 6.27 9.54 12.25
C LEU A 6 5.36 10.21 13.28
N LEU A 7 5.82 11.31 13.90
CA LEU A 7 5.01 12.07 14.85
C LEU A 7 3.74 12.60 14.19
N VAL A 8 3.83 13.15 12.97
CA VAL A 8 2.66 13.64 12.25
C VAL A 8 1.69 12.50 11.91
N VAL A 9 2.21 11.39 11.36
CA VAL A 9 1.41 10.23 10.97
C VAL A 9 0.71 9.57 12.16
N VAL A 10 1.29 9.61 13.36
CA VAL A 10 0.66 9.07 14.57
C VAL A 10 -0.28 10.09 15.22
N THR A 11 0.18 11.34 15.39
CA THR A 11 -0.53 12.33 16.20
C THR A 11 -1.78 12.85 15.50
N VAL A 12 -1.74 13.06 14.18
CA VAL A 12 -2.88 13.62 13.44
C VAL A 12 -4.08 12.67 13.47
N PRO A 13 -3.97 11.36 13.14
CA PRO A 13 -5.09 10.44 13.23
C PRO A 13 -5.65 10.30 14.64
N ILE A 14 -4.78 10.24 15.66
CA ILE A 14 -5.22 10.20 17.06
C ILE A 14 -6.01 11.45 17.41
N TRP A 15 -5.50 12.63 17.04
CA TRP A 15 -6.19 13.90 17.31
C TRP A 15 -7.55 13.97 16.62
N LEU A 16 -7.66 13.51 15.38
CA LEU A 16 -8.93 13.44 14.64
C LEU A 16 -9.93 12.47 15.30
N ASN A 17 -9.48 11.29 15.74
CA ASN A 17 -10.31 10.31 16.45
C ASN A 17 -10.85 10.88 17.77
N VAL A 18 -10.00 11.56 18.54
CA VAL A 18 -10.40 12.22 19.80
C VAL A 18 -11.41 13.31 19.50
N LYS A 19 -11.18 14.17 18.51
CA LYS A 19 -12.12 15.23 18.12
C LYS A 19 -13.47 14.66 17.68
N ALA A 20 -13.48 13.64 16.83
CA ALA A 20 -14.70 12.98 16.38
C ALA A 20 -15.46 12.33 17.55
N THR A 21 -14.75 11.64 18.45
CA THR A 21 -15.33 11.07 19.67
C THR A 21 -16.01 12.13 20.54
N LEU A 22 -15.34 13.28 20.75
CA LEU A 22 -15.92 14.40 21.50
C LEU A 22 -17.16 14.99 20.82
N LEU A 23 -17.18 15.06 19.49
CA LEU A 23 -18.35 15.53 18.74
C LEU A 23 -19.54 14.58 18.92
N VAL A 24 -19.31 13.26 18.82
CA VAL A 24 -20.37 12.25 19.04
C VAL A 24 -20.93 12.31 20.46
N PHE A 25 -20.07 12.53 21.47
CA PHE A 25 -20.54 12.67 22.85
C PHE A 25 -21.33 13.94 23.10
N ARG A 26 -20.94 15.05 22.47
CA ARG A 26 -21.62 16.35 22.60
C ARG A 26 -22.93 16.42 21.84
N ASP A 27 -23.15 15.54 20.88
CA ASP A 27 -24.39 15.51 20.11
C ASP A 27 -25.57 15.11 21.01
N ALA A 28 -26.50 16.02 21.26
CA ALA A 28 -27.69 15.75 22.06
C ALA A 28 -28.83 15.12 21.24
N PHE A 29 -28.74 15.16 19.90
CA PHE A 29 -29.82 14.76 19.01
C PHE A 29 -29.73 13.31 18.54
N SER A 30 -28.56 12.68 18.64
CA SER A 30 -28.40 11.25 18.34
C SER A 30 -28.90 10.34 19.45
N GLU A 31 -29.61 9.28 19.06
CA GLU A 31 -30.00 8.19 19.96
C GLU A 31 -28.77 7.38 20.43
N LYS A 32 -28.92 6.64 21.54
CA LYS A 32 -27.83 5.85 22.14
C LYS A 32 -27.20 4.86 21.14
N THR A 33 -28.03 4.17 20.37
CA THR A 33 -27.58 3.20 19.37
C THR A 33 -26.80 3.88 18.25
N GLN A 34 -27.29 5.02 17.76
CA GLN A 34 -26.62 5.81 16.72
C GLN A 34 -25.24 6.31 17.19
N LYS A 35 -25.13 6.77 18.43
CA LYS A 35 -23.84 7.16 19.03
C LYS A 35 -22.86 5.99 19.10
N ILE A 36 -23.31 4.81 19.51
CA ILE A 36 -22.45 3.61 19.56
C ILE A 36 -21.95 3.27 18.16
N THR A 37 -22.83 3.25 17.16
CA THR A 37 -22.45 2.98 15.77
C THR A 37 -21.45 4.02 15.25
N GLN A 38 -21.69 5.32 15.51
CA GLN A 38 -20.76 6.39 15.14
C GLN A 38 -19.39 6.22 15.79
N LEU A 39 -19.33 5.86 17.08
CA LEU A 39 -18.07 5.57 17.76
C LEU A 39 -17.35 4.37 17.15
N ILE A 40 -18.07 3.28 16.84
CA ILE A 40 -17.49 2.13 16.15
C ILE A 40 -16.86 2.58 14.83
N PHE A 41 -17.57 3.37 14.02
CA PHE A 41 -17.02 3.87 12.75
C PHE A 41 -15.80 4.76 12.92
N VAL A 42 -15.81 5.68 13.90
CA VAL A 42 -14.65 6.56 14.17
C VAL A 42 -13.39 5.73 14.39
N TRP A 43 -13.47 4.67 15.20
CA TRP A 43 -12.31 3.87 15.57
C TRP A 43 -11.96 2.74 14.59
N PHE A 44 -12.96 2.11 13.95
CA PHE A 44 -12.71 0.99 13.03
C PHE A 44 -12.36 1.43 11.61
N LEU A 45 -12.88 2.55 11.13
CA LEU A 45 -12.62 3.00 9.75
C LEU A 45 -11.11 3.19 9.47
N PRO A 46 -10.30 3.79 10.36
CA PRO A 46 -8.85 3.88 10.18
C PRO A 46 -8.17 2.51 10.11
N LEU A 47 -8.62 1.53 10.90
CA LEU A 47 -8.09 0.17 10.89
C LEU A 47 -8.39 -0.53 9.56
N VAL A 48 -9.62 -0.40 9.06
CA VAL A 48 -10.02 -0.92 7.75
C VAL A 48 -9.16 -0.29 6.66
N GLY A 49 -8.96 1.03 6.68
CA GLY A 49 -8.10 1.72 5.74
C GLY A 49 -6.66 1.21 5.75
N ALA A 50 -6.09 0.99 6.94
CA ALA A 50 -4.74 0.43 7.08
C ALA A 50 -4.64 -1.00 6.50
N ILE A 51 -5.62 -1.86 6.79
CA ILE A 51 -5.68 -3.22 6.23
C ILE A 51 -5.75 -3.17 4.70
N VAL A 52 -6.59 -2.32 4.13
CA VAL A 52 -6.72 -2.18 2.67
C VAL A 52 -5.40 -1.72 2.04
N VAL A 53 -4.73 -0.74 2.63
CA VAL A 53 -3.43 -0.28 2.14
C VAL A 53 -2.39 -1.40 2.19
N LEU A 54 -2.33 -2.16 3.28
CA LEU A 54 -1.42 -3.30 3.40
C LEU A 54 -1.76 -4.44 2.43
N ALA A 55 -3.05 -4.68 2.18
CA ALA A 55 -3.49 -5.72 1.25
C ALA A 55 -3.17 -5.38 -0.21
N ILE A 56 -3.21 -4.08 -0.57
CA ILE A 56 -2.89 -3.59 -1.92
C ILE A 56 -1.38 -3.35 -2.08
N HIS A 57 -0.64 -3.25 -0.98
CA HIS A 57 0.79 -2.97 -1.01
C HIS A 57 1.54 -4.03 -1.82
N ARG A 58 1.95 -3.64 -3.04
CA ARG A 58 2.75 -4.46 -3.93
C ARG A 58 4.17 -4.53 -3.35
N GLN A 59 4.69 -5.75 -3.18
CA GLN A 59 6.07 -5.94 -2.75
C GLN A 59 7.02 -5.33 -3.79
N GLU A 60 8.03 -4.59 -3.33
CA GLU A 60 9.10 -4.11 -4.19
C GLU A 60 9.85 -5.32 -4.77
N GLU A 61 9.97 -5.38 -6.09
CA GLU A 61 10.84 -6.36 -6.73
C GLU A 61 12.27 -6.09 -6.27
N LYS A 62 12.85 -7.07 -5.56
CA LYS A 62 14.26 -7.02 -5.17
C LYS A 62 15.07 -6.91 -6.45
N SER A 63 15.70 -5.76 -6.67
CA SER A 63 16.70 -5.63 -7.73
C SER A 63 17.75 -6.72 -7.50
N SER A 64 18.02 -7.55 -8.51
CA SER A 64 18.96 -8.68 -8.39
C SER A 64 20.38 -8.23 -7.99
N GLY A 65 20.67 -6.93 -8.01
CA GLY A 65 21.94 -6.30 -7.62
C GLY A 65 23.11 -6.73 -8.52
N THR A 66 22.84 -7.58 -9.49
CA THR A 66 23.80 -8.20 -10.39
C THR A 66 23.51 -7.62 -11.75
N TYR A 67 24.33 -6.66 -12.18
CA TYR A 67 24.35 -6.27 -13.58
C TYR A 67 24.78 -7.50 -14.39
N PRO A 68 24.01 -7.91 -15.41
CA PRO A 68 24.45 -8.95 -16.32
C PRO A 68 25.84 -8.60 -16.86
N SER A 69 26.77 -9.55 -16.80
CA SER A 69 28.12 -9.37 -17.34
C SER A 69 28.11 -9.16 -18.86
N GLU A 70 27.03 -9.59 -19.51
CA GLU A 70 26.78 -9.43 -20.94
C GLU A 70 25.53 -8.57 -21.12
N LYS A 71 25.67 -7.47 -21.86
CA LYS A 71 24.56 -6.58 -22.17
C LYS A 71 23.67 -7.27 -23.21
N ASP A 72 22.56 -7.87 -22.79
CA ASP A 72 21.55 -8.40 -23.71
C ASP A 72 20.77 -7.22 -24.32
N PRO A 73 20.93 -6.94 -25.63
CA PRO A 73 20.20 -5.86 -26.28
C PRO A 73 18.68 -6.08 -26.28
N GLY A 74 18.21 -7.32 -26.08
CA GLY A 74 16.80 -7.67 -26.07
C GLY A 74 16.03 -7.20 -24.83
N GLU A 75 16.71 -6.99 -23.70
CA GLU A 75 16.08 -6.51 -22.46
C GLU A 75 15.67 -5.04 -22.56
N ASP A 76 16.44 -4.22 -23.29
CA ASP A 76 16.21 -2.78 -23.47
C ASP A 76 14.94 -2.48 -24.32
N PHE A 77 14.46 -3.44 -25.10
CA PHE A 77 13.28 -3.27 -25.96
C PHE A 77 11.97 -3.84 -25.37
N GLY A 78 11.96 -4.26 -24.10
CA GLY A 78 10.75 -4.75 -23.42
C GLY A 78 10.21 -6.06 -24.00
N LEU A 79 11.02 -6.80 -24.76
CA LEU A 79 10.68 -8.12 -25.25
C LEU A 79 10.97 -9.12 -24.13
N SER A 80 9.96 -9.88 -23.72
CA SER A 80 10.14 -11.01 -22.80
C SER A 80 11.22 -11.93 -23.36
N GLY A 81 12.40 -11.96 -22.72
CA GLY A 81 13.56 -12.73 -23.15
C GLY A 81 13.29 -14.23 -23.35
N SER A 82 12.20 -14.74 -22.77
CA SER A 82 11.74 -16.11 -22.99
C SER A 82 11.31 -16.38 -24.44
N SER A 83 10.80 -15.37 -25.16
CA SER A 83 10.32 -15.55 -26.54
C SER A 83 11.47 -15.59 -27.54
N ILE A 84 12.52 -14.78 -27.32
CA ILE A 84 13.71 -14.73 -28.20
C ILE A 84 14.57 -15.99 -28.04
N LYS A 85 14.72 -16.50 -26.80
CA LYS A 85 15.46 -17.74 -26.54
C LYS A 85 14.87 -18.95 -27.28
N ASN A 86 13.54 -19.04 -27.32
CA ASN A 86 12.86 -20.12 -28.03
C ASN A 86 12.99 -19.97 -29.55
N ILE A 87 12.90 -18.75 -30.09
CA ILE A 87 13.06 -18.51 -31.54
C ILE A 87 14.50 -18.82 -31.98
N THR A 88 15.49 -18.38 -31.21
CA THR A 88 16.91 -18.62 -31.53
C THR A 88 17.22 -20.12 -31.48
N LYS A 89 16.69 -20.85 -30.47
CA LYS A 89 16.85 -22.30 -30.39
C LYS A 89 16.22 -23.06 -31.57
N ILE A 90 15.11 -22.57 -32.11
CA ILE A 90 14.45 -23.17 -33.28
C ILE A 90 15.24 -22.87 -34.56
N ILE A 91 15.88 -21.71 -34.66
CA ILE A 91 16.70 -21.30 -35.82
C ILE A 91 18.06 -22.01 -35.82
N ASP A 92 18.67 -22.22 -34.65
CA ASP A 92 19.97 -22.89 -34.50
C ASP A 92 19.88 -24.43 -34.59
N GLY A 93 18.67 -24.98 -34.73
CA GLY A 93 18.44 -26.37 -35.17
C GLY A 93 18.97 -27.45 -34.22
N ASP A 94 18.22 -27.71 -33.16
CA ASP A 94 18.12 -29.04 -32.52
C ASP A 94 16.79 -29.69 -32.92
#